data_AF-A0AA88PAD2-F1
#
_entry.id   AF-A0AA88PAD2-F1
#
_cell.length_a   1.000
_cell.length_b   1.000
_cell.length_c   1.000
_cell.angle_alpha   90.00
_cell.angle_beta   90.00
_cell.angle_gamma   90.00
#
_symmetry.space_group_name_H-M   'P 1'
#
loop_
_entity.id
_entity.type
_entity.pdbx_description
1 polymer ?
#
loop_
_entity_poly.entity_id
_entity_poly.type
_entity_poly.pdbx_seq_one_letter_code
_entity_poly.pdbx_strand_id
1 'polypeptide(L)'
;MHCKSLQENPQLRSLYGLKKNSTINTLKYFHVTNNYSFDIMHDLLECVAQYEMKLLSGHLTQNFISEEDLLSRIYSFDYGFLERKNRPTKVILESAGNSIGLNSIQTLCFLKNLPLLLGEIVPPGHKNWSLLLMLLQIMNIVFSPCLTSGLTVYLKHLIADHHKLFKNLYPQKNLLPKHHYMIHYPSSIRKIGPLLYMWSMRFESKHKIFKDFFNNFKNITKSLAKKHQMAIAYNWETFTVKHNEFGPIK
;
A
#
# COMPACT_ATOMS: atom_id res chain seq x y z
N MET A 1 15.68 23.08 7.03
CA MET A 1 14.93 23.72 8.14
C MET A 1 15.09 22.88 9.41
N HIS A 2 14.56 21.65 9.47
CA HIS A 2 14.59 20.79 10.66
C HIS A 2 15.99 20.45 11.21
N CYS A 3 17.01 20.22 10.38
CA CYS A 3 18.38 19.96 10.88
C CYS A 3 19.01 21.17 11.57
N LYS A 4 18.71 22.41 11.14
CA LYS A 4 19.18 23.64 11.80
C LYS A 4 18.48 23.81 13.15
N SER A 5 17.15 23.63 13.17
CA SER A 5 16.36 23.67 14.40
C SER A 5 16.76 22.61 15.44
N LEU A 6 17.33 21.48 15.01
CA LEU A 6 17.89 20.46 15.91
C LEU A 6 19.29 20.76 16.44
N GLN A 7 20.07 21.55 15.69
CA GLN A 7 21.34 22.09 16.19
C GLN A 7 21.08 23.15 17.26
N GLU A 8 19.99 23.92 17.10
CA GLU A 8 19.54 24.93 18.05
C GLU A 8 18.84 24.32 19.27
N ASN A 9 18.03 23.25 19.10
CA ASN A 9 17.36 22.56 20.21
C ASN A 9 17.41 21.02 20.07
N PRO A 10 18.33 20.34 20.81
CA PRO A 10 18.47 18.89 20.79
C PRO A 10 17.27 18.10 21.33
N GLN A 11 16.37 18.72 22.11
CA GLN A 11 15.19 18.04 22.67
C GLN A 11 14.13 17.75 21.58
N LEU A 12 14.20 18.42 20.43
CA LEU A 12 13.29 18.20 19.29
C LEU A 12 13.60 16.93 18.49
N ARG A 13 14.63 16.15 18.88
CA ARG A 13 15.02 14.90 18.18
C ARG A 13 13.88 13.89 18.10
N SER A 14 13.13 13.71 19.19
CA SER A 14 11.98 12.79 19.23
C SER A 14 10.82 13.30 18.37
N LEU A 15 10.60 14.62 18.35
CA LEU A 15 9.53 15.26 17.58
C LEU A 15 9.76 15.17 16.07
N TYR A 16 10.99 15.41 15.61
CA TYR A 16 11.32 15.39 14.18
C TYR A 16 11.85 14.04 13.68
N GLY A 17 12.14 13.09 14.58
CA GLY A 17 12.64 11.76 14.23
C GLY A 17 14.04 11.75 13.60
N LEU A 18 14.81 12.83 13.75
CA LEU A 18 16.14 12.99 13.13
C LEU A 18 17.24 12.77 14.18
N LYS A 19 18.14 11.82 13.91
CA LYS A 19 19.27 11.50 14.82
C LYS A 19 20.53 12.32 14.55
N LYS A 20 20.87 12.51 13.28
CA LYS A 20 22.08 13.24 12.84
C LYS A 20 21.94 13.72 11.39
N ASN A 21 22.79 14.66 11.00
CA ASN A 21 22.92 15.03 9.60
C ASN A 21 23.54 13.87 8.81
N SER A 22 23.07 13.65 7.58
CA SER A 22 23.63 12.61 6.71
C SER A 22 24.83 13.12 5.94
N THR A 23 25.90 12.33 5.82
CA THR A 23 27.10 12.72 5.04
C THR A 23 26.78 12.95 3.57
N ILE A 24 25.80 12.23 3.02
CA ILE A 24 25.36 12.42 1.62
C ILE A 24 24.66 13.76 1.37
N ASN A 25 24.36 14.55 2.42
CA ASN A 25 23.87 15.92 2.25
C ASN A 25 24.95 16.90 1.77
N THR A 26 26.22 16.48 1.70
CA THR A 26 27.30 17.28 1.10
C THR A 26 27.28 17.26 -0.43
N LEU A 27 26.50 16.36 -1.04
CA LEU A 27 26.39 16.24 -2.48
C LEU A 27 25.67 17.45 -3.08
N LYS A 28 26.19 17.97 -4.20
CA LYS A 28 25.69 19.20 -4.85
C LYS A 28 24.20 19.14 -5.22
N TYR A 29 23.72 17.98 -5.66
CA TYR A 29 22.37 17.79 -6.20
C TYR A 29 21.50 16.86 -5.36
N PHE A 30 21.95 16.45 -4.18
CA PHE A 30 21.21 15.51 -3.33
C PHE A 30 21.15 16.00 -1.88
N HIS A 31 19.96 15.90 -1.30
CA HIS A 31 19.72 16.14 0.11
C HIS A 31 18.59 15.24 0.59
N VAL A 32 18.79 14.53 1.70
CA VAL A 32 17.85 13.51 2.21
C VAL A 32 16.45 14.07 2.50
N THR A 33 16.35 15.32 2.93
CA THR A 33 15.04 15.96 3.21
C THR A 33 14.34 16.46 1.96
N ASN A 34 15.02 16.49 0.82
CA ASN A 34 14.44 16.98 -0.43
C ASN A 34 14.13 15.84 -1.39
N ASN A 35 14.89 14.75 -1.31
CA ASN A 35 14.84 13.58 -2.20
C ASN A 35 14.32 12.38 -1.43
N TYR A 36 13.05 12.44 -1.03
CA TYR A 36 12.35 11.32 -0.40
C TYR A 36 11.27 10.80 -1.34
N SER A 37 11.04 9.49 -1.26
CA SER A 37 9.97 8.80 -1.96
C SER A 37 9.23 7.89 -0.99
N PHE A 38 8.02 7.51 -1.35
CA PHE A 38 7.16 6.66 -0.54
C PHE A 38 6.72 5.46 -1.35
N ASP A 39 6.69 4.32 -0.69
CA ASP A 39 6.22 3.08 -1.28
C ASP A 39 4.79 2.84 -0.85
N ILE A 40 3.87 3.25 -1.71
CA ILE A 40 2.43 3.12 -1.49
C ILE A 40 1.96 1.67 -1.38
N MET A 41 2.72 0.68 -1.85
CA MET A 41 2.39 -0.73 -1.62
C MET A 41 2.55 -1.07 -0.13
N HIS A 42 3.73 -0.84 0.42
CA HIS A 42 3.99 -1.10 1.84
C HIS A 42 3.20 -0.19 2.78
N ASP A 43 3.16 1.10 2.44
CA ASP A 43 2.54 2.10 3.30
C ASP A 43 1.02 1.88 3.40
N LEU A 44 0.36 1.65 2.26
CA LEU A 44 -1.09 1.49 2.21
C LEU A 44 -1.51 0.01 2.30
N LEU A 45 -1.06 -0.83 1.38
CA LEU A 45 -1.58 -2.20 1.25
C LEU A 45 -1.08 -3.16 2.32
N GLU A 46 0.12 -2.97 2.86
CA GLU A 46 0.63 -3.85 3.94
C GLU A 46 0.38 -3.31 5.35
N CYS A 47 0.10 -2.02 5.46
CA CYS A 47 -0.03 -1.35 6.75
C CYS A 47 -1.40 -0.69 6.92
N VAL A 48 -1.60 0.51 6.38
CA VAL A 48 -2.78 1.34 6.67
C VAL A 48 -4.09 0.61 6.35
N ALA A 49 -4.22 0.06 5.15
CA ALA A 49 -5.45 -0.59 4.70
C ALA A 49 -5.76 -1.84 5.53
N GLN A 50 -4.77 -2.68 5.84
CA GLN A 50 -5.00 -3.87 6.68
C GLN A 50 -5.43 -3.49 8.09
N TYR A 51 -4.82 -2.45 8.64
CA TYR A 51 -5.14 -1.96 9.97
C TYR A 51 -6.56 -1.40 10.05
N GLU A 52 -6.93 -0.54 9.10
CA GLU A 52 -8.26 0.05 9.07
C GLU A 52 -9.34 -0.97 8.74
N MET A 53 -9.08 -1.89 7.80
CA MET A 53 -10.01 -2.99 7.52
C MET A 53 -10.24 -3.86 8.75
N LYS A 54 -9.20 -4.12 9.56
CA LYS A 54 -9.36 -4.87 10.80
C LYS A 54 -10.29 -4.15 11.78
N LEU A 55 -10.09 -2.85 11.97
CA LEU A 55 -10.93 -2.03 12.85
C LEU A 55 -12.36 -1.92 12.33
N LEU A 56 -12.53 -1.82 11.01
CA LEU A 56 -13.84 -1.80 10.38
C LEU A 56 -14.54 -3.14 10.54
N SER A 57 -13.87 -4.26 10.22
CA SER A 57 -14.43 -5.60 10.38
C SER A 57 -14.87 -5.85 11.82
N GLY A 58 -14.06 -5.50 12.82
CA GLY A 58 -14.45 -5.60 14.23
C GLY A 58 -15.66 -4.73 14.59
N HIS A 59 -15.76 -3.53 14.01
CA HIS A 59 -16.96 -2.69 14.19
C HIS A 59 -18.20 -3.32 13.53
N LEU A 60 -18.03 -3.87 12.32
CA LEU A 60 -19.13 -4.51 11.60
C LEU A 60 -19.63 -5.77 12.31
N THR A 61 -18.73 -6.58 12.85
CA THR A 61 -19.10 -7.81 13.55
C THR A 61 -19.81 -7.57 14.88
N GLN A 62 -19.55 -6.41 15.51
CA GLN A 62 -20.20 -6.01 16.75
C GLN A 62 -21.59 -5.42 16.54
N ASN A 63 -21.89 -4.87 15.36
CA ASN A 63 -23.07 -4.01 15.18
C ASN A 63 -24.02 -4.43 14.05
N PHE A 64 -23.54 -5.14 13.01
CA PHE A 64 -24.33 -5.29 11.78
C PHE A 64 -24.37 -6.70 11.19
N ILE A 65 -23.34 -7.52 11.38
CA ILE A 65 -23.23 -8.85 10.77
C ILE A 65 -22.47 -9.81 11.69
N SER A 66 -22.70 -11.12 11.63
CA SER A 66 -21.85 -12.06 12.36
C SER A 66 -20.47 -12.18 11.71
N GLU A 67 -19.47 -12.63 12.47
CA GLU A 67 -18.14 -12.90 11.90
C GLU A 67 -18.19 -14.00 10.83
N GLU A 68 -19.00 -15.04 11.04
CA GLU A 68 -19.19 -16.12 10.09
C GLU A 68 -19.79 -15.62 8.77
N ASP A 69 -20.83 -14.80 8.83
CA ASP A 69 -21.48 -14.24 7.64
C ASP A 69 -20.55 -13.27 6.90
N LEU A 70 -19.76 -12.48 7.63
CA LEU A 70 -18.76 -11.59 7.05
C LEU A 70 -17.72 -12.39 6.25
N LEU A 71 -17.14 -13.44 6.86
CA LEU A 71 -16.16 -14.30 6.20
C LEU A 71 -16.78 -15.05 5.02
N SER A 72 -18.01 -15.56 5.18
CA SER A 72 -18.76 -16.23 4.13
C SER A 72 -18.93 -15.34 2.90
N ARG A 73 -19.33 -14.08 3.09
CA ARG A 73 -19.43 -13.09 2.00
C ARG A 73 -18.09 -12.85 1.32
N ILE A 74 -17.02 -12.68 2.09
CA ILE A 74 -15.67 -12.44 1.53
C ILE A 74 -15.22 -13.61 0.64
N TYR A 75 -15.44 -14.86 1.08
CA TYR A 75 -14.95 -16.04 0.37
C TYR A 75 -15.84 -16.50 -0.78
N SER A 76 -17.15 -16.25 -0.71
CA SER A 76 -18.12 -16.64 -1.75
C SER A 76 -18.26 -15.63 -2.88
N PHE A 77 -17.82 -14.39 -2.68
CA PHE A 77 -17.93 -13.34 -3.69
C PHE A 77 -17.18 -13.67 -4.99
N ASP A 78 -17.82 -13.35 -6.12
CA ASP A 78 -17.19 -13.45 -7.43
C ASP A 78 -16.34 -12.21 -7.71
N TYR A 79 -15.03 -12.35 -7.51
CA TYR A 79 -14.04 -11.31 -7.82
C TYR A 79 -13.80 -11.15 -9.34
N GLY A 80 -14.42 -11.98 -10.18
CA GLY A 80 -14.27 -11.95 -11.63
C GLY A 80 -12.98 -12.61 -12.12
N PHE A 81 -12.93 -12.86 -13.43
CA PHE A 81 -11.87 -13.65 -14.06
C PHE A 81 -10.45 -13.12 -13.82
N LEU A 82 -10.29 -11.78 -13.78
CA LEU A 82 -9.00 -11.13 -13.62
C LEU A 82 -8.47 -11.20 -12.17
N GLU A 83 -9.34 -11.01 -11.18
CA GLU A 83 -8.95 -10.92 -9.77
C GLU A 83 -9.14 -12.24 -8.98
N ARG A 84 -9.70 -13.30 -9.59
CA ARG A 84 -9.91 -14.60 -8.93
C ARG A 84 -8.66 -15.19 -8.26
N LYS A 85 -7.47 -14.91 -8.81
CA LYS A 85 -6.17 -15.35 -8.26
C LYS A 85 -5.67 -14.47 -7.10
N ASN A 86 -6.21 -13.27 -6.99
CA ASN A 86 -5.85 -12.26 -5.99
C ASN A 86 -6.88 -12.18 -4.86
N ARG A 87 -7.93 -13.01 -4.88
CA ARG A 87 -8.97 -12.98 -3.84
C ARG A 87 -8.37 -13.22 -2.43
N PRO A 88 -8.98 -12.65 -1.38
CA PRO A 88 -8.61 -12.95 0.00
C PRO A 88 -8.71 -14.45 0.28
N THR A 89 -7.67 -15.03 0.87
CA THR A 89 -7.64 -16.47 1.16
C THR A 89 -7.85 -16.78 2.64
N LYS A 90 -7.24 -16.00 3.52
CA LYS A 90 -7.36 -16.17 4.97
C LYS A 90 -7.33 -14.81 5.64
N VAL A 91 -8.50 -14.31 6.00
CA VAL A 91 -8.66 -13.08 6.78
C VAL A 91 -8.59 -13.42 8.26
N ILE A 92 -7.66 -12.78 8.98
CA ILE A 92 -7.44 -12.99 10.42
C ILE A 92 -7.93 -11.75 11.17
N LEU A 93 -9.13 -11.83 11.74
CA LEU A 93 -9.74 -10.73 12.50
C LEU A 93 -9.26 -10.72 13.96
N GLU A 94 -9.09 -11.90 14.54
CA GLU A 94 -8.56 -12.06 15.89
C GLU A 94 -7.03 -12.24 15.86
N SER A 95 -6.30 -11.13 15.94
CA SER A 95 -4.85 -11.17 16.15
C SER A 95 -4.39 -10.01 17.02
N ALA A 96 -3.25 -10.16 17.72
CA ALA A 96 -2.68 -9.06 18.49
C ALA A 96 -2.09 -7.94 17.59
N GLY A 97 -1.75 -8.26 16.34
CA GLY A 97 -1.13 -7.34 15.39
C GLY A 97 -2.12 -6.43 14.67
N ASN A 98 -1.59 -5.57 13.79
CA ASN A 98 -2.40 -4.65 12.96
C ASN A 98 -2.83 -5.25 11.62
N SER A 99 -2.28 -6.41 11.24
CA SER A 99 -2.53 -7.07 9.96
C SER A 99 -3.72 -8.03 10.04
N ILE A 100 -4.42 -8.17 8.91
CA ILE A 100 -5.47 -9.17 8.69
C ILE A 100 -4.94 -10.43 7.96
N GLY A 101 -3.61 -10.58 7.84
CA GLY A 101 -2.97 -11.75 7.26
C GLY A 101 -2.96 -11.81 5.72
N LEU A 102 -3.39 -10.74 5.04
CA LEU A 102 -3.39 -10.67 3.59
C LEU A 102 -2.06 -10.16 3.06
N ASN A 103 -1.66 -10.61 1.87
CA ASN A 103 -0.56 -9.96 1.14
C ASN A 103 -1.05 -8.66 0.46
N SER A 104 -0.12 -7.89 -0.11
CA SER A 104 -0.41 -6.62 -0.77
C SER A 104 -1.47 -6.71 -1.86
N ILE A 105 -1.40 -7.69 -2.77
CA ILE A 105 -2.35 -7.79 -3.88
C ILE A 105 -3.74 -8.27 -3.42
N GLN A 106 -3.78 -9.14 -2.41
CA GLN A 106 -5.02 -9.57 -1.77
C GLN A 106 -5.69 -8.43 -1.02
N THR A 107 -4.91 -7.60 -0.34
CA THR A 107 -5.42 -6.39 0.33
C THR A 107 -6.02 -5.43 -0.68
N LEU A 108 -5.35 -5.20 -1.81
CA LEU A 108 -5.88 -4.34 -2.87
C LEU A 108 -7.18 -4.90 -3.46
N CYS A 109 -7.22 -6.20 -3.75
CA CYS A 109 -8.39 -6.88 -4.28
C CYS A 109 -9.56 -6.79 -3.28
N PHE A 110 -9.30 -7.06 -2.00
CA PHE A 110 -10.32 -6.98 -0.96
C PHE A 110 -10.90 -5.57 -0.85
N LEU A 111 -10.03 -4.57 -0.66
CA LEU A 111 -10.45 -3.21 -0.38
C LEU A 111 -11.25 -2.61 -1.54
N LYS A 112 -10.84 -2.87 -2.80
CA LYS A 112 -11.58 -2.42 -3.99
C LYS A 112 -13.00 -2.98 -4.07
N ASN A 113 -13.19 -4.23 -3.65
CA ASN A 113 -14.48 -4.91 -3.71
C ASN A 113 -15.30 -4.75 -2.42
N LEU A 114 -14.70 -4.23 -1.35
CA LEU A 114 -15.35 -4.08 -0.04
C LEU A 114 -16.67 -3.29 -0.10
N PRO A 115 -16.79 -2.19 -0.88
CA PRO A 115 -18.06 -1.49 -1.03
C PRO A 115 -19.16 -2.33 -1.66
N LEU A 116 -18.82 -3.25 -2.57
CA LEU A 116 -19.78 -4.15 -3.22
C LEU A 116 -20.14 -5.35 -2.33
N LEU A 117 -19.23 -5.75 -1.44
CA LEU A 117 -19.40 -6.88 -0.54
C LEU A 117 -20.32 -6.59 0.65
N LEU A 118 -20.22 -5.37 1.20
CA LEU A 118 -20.80 -5.01 2.49
C LEU A 118 -21.55 -3.66 2.48
N GLY A 119 -21.60 -2.96 1.35
CA GLY A 119 -22.15 -1.60 1.27
C GLY A 119 -23.63 -1.52 1.61
N GLU A 120 -24.39 -2.59 1.38
CA GLU A 120 -25.81 -2.69 1.70
C GLU A 120 -26.09 -2.94 3.19
N ILE A 121 -25.10 -3.45 3.93
CA ILE A 121 -25.24 -3.79 5.35
C ILE A 121 -25.18 -2.52 6.20
N VAL A 122 -24.42 -1.52 5.76
CA VAL A 122 -24.10 -0.34 6.56
C VAL A 122 -25.05 0.82 6.23
N PRO A 123 -25.73 1.41 7.22
CA PRO A 123 -26.63 2.53 6.99
C PRO A 123 -25.92 3.74 6.33
N PRO A 124 -26.63 4.52 5.50
CA PRO A 124 -26.11 5.76 4.94
C PRO A 124 -25.62 6.72 6.03
N GLY A 125 -24.47 7.37 5.78
CA GLY A 125 -23.88 8.35 6.70
C GLY A 125 -23.11 7.75 7.88
N HIS A 126 -22.94 6.42 7.93
CA HIS A 126 -22.15 5.79 8.99
C HIS A 126 -20.67 6.18 8.92
N LYS A 127 -20.15 6.76 9.99
CA LYS A 127 -18.81 7.39 10.01
C LYS A 127 -17.66 6.41 9.76
N ASN A 128 -17.71 5.18 10.28
CA ASN A 128 -16.66 4.18 10.02
C ASN A 128 -16.63 3.77 8.54
N TRP A 129 -17.78 3.82 7.87
CA TRP A 129 -17.87 3.56 6.44
C TRP A 129 -17.35 4.75 5.63
N SER A 130 -17.67 5.98 6.06
CA SER A 130 -17.08 7.18 5.49
C SER A 130 -15.55 7.17 5.56
N LEU A 131 -14.97 6.67 6.66
CA LEU A 131 -13.52 6.52 6.79
C LEU A 131 -12.95 5.59 5.71
N LEU A 132 -13.55 4.41 5.50
CA LEU A 132 -13.18 3.50 4.40
C LEU A 132 -13.27 4.18 3.03
N LEU A 133 -14.37 4.87 2.76
CA LEU A 133 -14.57 5.55 1.48
C LEU A 133 -13.53 6.65 1.25
N MET A 134 -13.13 7.37 2.30
CA MET A 134 -12.04 8.35 2.24
C MET A 134 -10.69 7.66 1.93
N LEU A 135 -10.39 6.53 2.57
CA LEU A 135 -9.19 5.74 2.26
C LEU A 135 -9.18 5.28 0.79
N LEU A 136 -10.32 4.80 0.28
CA LEU A 136 -10.48 4.42 -1.12
C LEU A 136 -10.28 5.61 -2.07
N GLN A 137 -10.79 6.79 -1.73
CA GLN A 137 -10.55 8.01 -2.51
C GLN A 137 -9.06 8.41 -2.51
N ILE A 138 -8.38 8.32 -1.35
CA ILE A 138 -6.93 8.54 -1.25
C ILE A 138 -6.19 7.57 -2.18
N MET A 139 -6.55 6.28 -2.13
CA MET A 139 -5.95 5.25 -2.97
C MET A 139 -6.18 5.48 -4.45
N ASN A 140 -7.40 5.87 -4.85
CA ASN A 140 -7.70 6.19 -6.25
C ASN A 140 -6.82 7.32 -6.79
N ILE A 141 -6.54 8.33 -5.97
CA ILE A 141 -5.63 9.42 -6.35
C ILE A 141 -4.19 8.92 -6.42
N VAL A 142 -3.68 8.29 -5.36
CA VAL A 142 -2.24 7.92 -5.30
C VAL A 142 -1.86 6.80 -6.27
N PHE A 143 -2.83 5.99 -6.70
CA PHE A 143 -2.63 4.92 -7.69
C PHE A 143 -2.83 5.42 -9.11
N SER A 144 -3.19 6.70 -9.30
CA SER A 144 -3.32 7.27 -10.63
C SER A 144 -1.94 7.43 -11.30
N PRO A 145 -1.79 6.99 -12.56
CA PRO A 145 -0.56 7.20 -13.33
C PRO A 145 -0.35 8.67 -13.73
N CYS A 146 -1.38 9.51 -13.64
CA CYS A 146 -1.31 10.93 -14.00
C CYS A 146 -2.10 11.78 -12.99
N LEU A 147 -1.49 12.86 -12.53
CA LEU A 147 -1.99 13.69 -11.42
C LEU A 147 -1.85 15.17 -11.77
N THR A 148 -2.92 15.93 -11.58
CA THR A 148 -2.89 17.39 -11.70
C THR A 148 -2.42 18.03 -10.39
N SER A 149 -1.93 19.27 -10.45
CA SER A 149 -1.58 20.03 -9.24
C SER A 149 -2.78 20.17 -8.30
N GLY A 150 -3.98 20.44 -8.84
CA GLY A 150 -5.22 20.51 -8.07
C GLY A 150 -5.55 19.22 -7.31
N LEU A 151 -5.35 18.05 -7.92
CA LEU A 151 -5.52 16.76 -7.23
C LEU A 151 -4.56 16.60 -6.05
N THR A 152 -3.33 17.12 -6.14
CA THR A 152 -2.40 17.07 -4.99
C THR A 152 -2.86 17.97 -3.84
N VAL A 153 -3.47 19.12 -4.12
CA VAL A 153 -4.07 19.98 -3.10
C VAL A 153 -5.25 19.28 -2.45
N TYR A 154 -6.15 18.70 -3.25
CA TYR A 154 -7.29 17.93 -2.75
C TYR A 154 -6.84 16.76 -1.87
N LEU A 155 -5.85 15.97 -2.33
CA LEU A 155 -5.28 14.86 -1.59
C LEU A 155 -4.78 15.27 -0.20
N LYS A 156 -4.15 16.46 -0.08
CA LYS A 156 -3.68 16.98 1.22
C LYS A 156 -4.84 17.15 2.21
N HIS A 157 -5.94 17.76 1.77
CA HIS A 157 -7.10 17.98 2.62
C HIS A 157 -7.80 16.65 2.95
N LEU A 158 -7.97 15.79 1.94
CA LEU A 158 -8.56 14.47 2.11
C LEU A 158 -7.83 13.62 3.16
N ILE A 159 -6.49 13.60 3.13
CA ILE A 159 -5.66 12.89 4.12
C ILE A 159 -5.80 13.51 5.51
N ALA A 160 -5.82 14.84 5.61
CA ALA A 160 -5.99 15.51 6.91
C ALA A 160 -7.34 15.18 7.54
N ASP A 161 -8.42 15.19 6.76
CA ASP A 161 -9.76 14.92 7.25
C ASP A 161 -9.96 13.43 7.54
N HIS A 162 -9.36 12.55 6.75
CA HIS A 162 -9.31 11.12 7.00
C HIS A 162 -8.68 10.82 8.36
N HIS A 163 -7.51 11.39 8.66
CA HIS A 163 -6.80 11.14 9.92
C HIS A 163 -7.54 11.73 11.13
N LYS A 164 -8.19 12.90 10.96
CA LYS A 164 -9.06 13.47 12.00
C LYS A 164 -10.23 12.53 12.29
N LEU A 165 -10.91 12.05 11.26
CA LEU A 165 -12.03 11.12 11.41
C LEU A 165 -11.57 9.82 12.07
N PHE A 166 -10.43 9.27 11.67
CA PHE A 166 -9.82 8.10 12.29
C PHE A 166 -9.63 8.30 13.80
N LYS A 167 -9.02 9.42 14.21
CA LYS A 167 -8.78 9.71 15.63
C LYS A 167 -10.06 9.97 16.42
N ASN A 168 -11.10 10.51 15.78
CA ASN A 168 -12.40 10.70 16.39
C ASN A 168 -13.13 9.37 16.63
N LEU A 169 -13.04 8.43 15.69
CA LEU A 169 -13.69 7.12 15.79
C LEU A 169 -12.93 6.15 16.69
N TYR A 170 -11.60 6.25 16.70
CA TYR A 170 -10.72 5.35 17.44
C TYR A 170 -9.76 6.15 18.35
N PRO A 171 -10.27 6.86 19.38
CA PRO A 171 -9.46 7.74 20.21
C PRO A 171 -8.33 6.99 20.95
N GLN A 172 -8.60 5.75 21.35
CA GLN A 172 -7.65 4.86 22.04
C GLN A 172 -6.61 4.21 21.12
N LYS A 173 -6.78 4.35 19.79
CA LYS A 173 -5.85 3.80 18.81
C LYS A 173 -4.92 4.88 18.29
N ASN A 174 -3.69 4.49 18.00
CA ASN A 174 -2.67 5.38 17.46
C ASN A 174 -2.62 5.25 15.94
N LEU A 175 -2.42 6.39 15.27
CA LEU A 175 -2.05 6.38 13.86
C LEU A 175 -0.69 5.69 13.71
N LEU A 176 -0.57 4.83 12.72
CA LEU A 176 0.69 4.18 12.39
C LEU A 176 1.69 5.19 11.81
N PRO A 177 3.01 4.93 11.89
CA PRO A 177 4.00 5.71 11.15
C PRO A 177 3.67 5.86 9.65
N LYS A 178 3.04 4.84 9.06
CA LYS A 178 2.60 4.87 7.66
C LYS A 178 1.47 5.86 7.39
N HIS A 179 0.58 6.11 8.36
CA HIS A 179 -0.38 7.21 8.25
C HIS A 179 0.34 8.56 8.18
N HIS A 180 1.41 8.74 8.96
CA HIS A 180 2.20 9.96 8.87
C HIS A 180 2.87 10.12 7.50
N TYR A 181 3.31 9.03 6.86
CA TYR A 181 3.89 9.08 5.51
C TYR A 181 2.90 9.64 4.49
N MET A 182 1.62 9.30 4.60
CA MET A 182 0.56 9.81 3.72
C MET A 182 0.51 11.35 3.68
N ILE A 183 0.78 12.02 4.81
CA ILE A 183 0.79 13.49 4.89
C ILE A 183 1.77 14.12 3.88
N HIS A 184 2.83 13.40 3.55
CA HIS A 184 3.88 13.85 2.62
C HIS A 184 3.62 13.44 1.16
N TYR A 185 2.60 12.63 0.88
CA TYR A 185 2.28 12.21 -0.50
C TYR A 185 2.05 13.39 -1.43
N PRO A 186 1.24 14.42 -1.08
CA PRO A 186 1.03 15.58 -1.96
C PRO A 186 2.31 16.32 -2.34
N SER A 187 3.25 16.47 -1.39
CA SER A 187 4.53 17.13 -1.66
C SER A 187 5.49 16.23 -2.43
N SER A 188 5.52 14.92 -2.18
CA SER A 188 6.31 13.99 -2.98
C SER A 188 5.82 13.96 -4.42
N ILE A 189 4.51 13.83 -4.65
CA ILE A 189 3.94 13.76 -6.00
C ILE A 189 4.34 14.98 -6.83
N ARG A 190 4.28 16.19 -6.26
CA ARG A 190 4.69 17.42 -6.95
C ARG A 190 6.18 17.50 -7.28
N LYS A 191 7.03 16.74 -6.58
CA LYS A 191 8.49 16.75 -6.77
C LYS A 191 8.98 15.66 -7.70
N ILE A 192 8.50 14.42 -7.52
CA ILE A 192 9.03 13.23 -8.21
C ILE A 192 8.02 12.59 -9.17
N GLY A 193 6.80 13.12 -9.24
CA GLY A 193 5.72 12.57 -10.03
C GLY A 193 4.91 11.49 -9.29
N PRO A 194 4.05 10.74 -10.02
CA PRO A 194 3.13 9.76 -9.45
C PRO A 194 3.83 8.68 -8.63
N LEU A 195 3.32 8.41 -7.42
CA LEU A 195 3.88 7.41 -6.50
C LEU A 195 3.69 5.96 -7.00
N LEU A 196 2.74 5.73 -7.91
CA LEU A 196 2.55 4.43 -8.57
C LEU A 196 3.84 3.88 -9.17
N TYR A 197 4.70 4.75 -9.72
CA TYR A 197 5.95 4.33 -10.33
C TYR A 197 7.08 4.04 -9.33
N MET A 198 6.84 4.31 -8.04
CA MET A 198 7.82 4.14 -6.96
C MET A 198 7.54 2.91 -6.10
N TRP A 199 6.41 2.23 -6.28
CA TRP A 199 6.02 1.09 -5.43
C TRP A 199 6.86 -0.18 -5.69
N SER A 200 7.05 -1.01 -4.66
CA SER A 200 7.92 -2.19 -4.76
C SER A 200 7.26 -3.44 -5.37
N MET A 201 5.96 -3.41 -5.67
CA MET A 201 5.16 -4.62 -5.91
C MET A 201 5.75 -5.57 -6.96
N ARG A 202 6.28 -5.04 -8.08
CA ARG A 202 6.91 -5.88 -9.13
C ARG A 202 8.29 -6.39 -8.72
N PHE A 203 9.07 -5.58 -7.99
CA PHE A 203 10.38 -5.98 -7.50
C PHE A 203 10.28 -7.13 -6.51
N GLU A 204 9.33 -7.07 -5.57
CA GLU A 204 9.08 -8.16 -4.64
C GLU A 204 8.54 -9.42 -5.30
N SER A 205 7.64 -9.27 -6.28
CA SER A 205 7.20 -10.41 -7.08
C SER A 205 8.37 -11.11 -7.77
N LYS A 206 9.38 -10.36 -8.24
CA LYS A 206 10.58 -10.94 -8.87
C LYS A 206 11.45 -11.71 -7.87
N HIS A 207 11.45 -11.32 -6.59
CA HIS A 207 12.18 -12.06 -5.56
C HIS A 207 11.69 -13.50 -5.37
N LYS A 208 10.44 -13.81 -5.70
CA LYS A 208 9.90 -15.19 -5.61
C LYS A 208 10.74 -16.20 -6.38
N ILE A 209 11.15 -15.85 -7.62
CA ILE A 209 11.99 -16.71 -8.47
C ILE A 209 13.28 -17.10 -7.73
N PHE A 210 13.91 -16.14 -7.06
CA PHE A 210 15.16 -16.39 -6.34
C PHE A 210 14.95 -17.20 -5.05
N LYS A 211 13.84 -16.97 -4.35
CA LYS A 211 13.47 -17.75 -3.14
C LYS A 211 13.25 -19.22 -3.47
N ASP A 212 12.63 -19.52 -4.61
CA ASP A 212 12.37 -20.90 -5.05
C ASP A 212 13.67 -21.68 -5.37
N PHE A 213 14.76 -20.98 -5.74
CA PHE A 213 16.08 -21.56 -6.02
C PHE A 213 17.04 -21.52 -4.82
N PHE A 214 16.60 -21.01 -3.67
CA PHE A 214 17.42 -20.80 -2.47
C PHE A 214 17.61 -22.11 -1.68
N ASN A 215 18.13 -23.16 -2.32
CA ASN A 215 18.36 -24.46 -1.68
C ASN A 215 19.86 -24.84 -1.60
N ASN A 216 20.77 -23.96 -2.04
CA ASN A 216 22.21 -24.21 -2.02
C ASN A 216 22.96 -23.02 -1.38
N PHE A 217 23.60 -23.27 -0.23
CA PHE A 217 24.29 -22.26 0.57
C PHE A 217 25.74 -22.00 0.12
N LYS A 218 26.28 -22.76 -0.84
CA LYS A 218 27.61 -22.50 -1.42
C LYS A 218 27.48 -21.61 -2.64
N ASN A 219 28.14 -20.46 -2.64
CA ASN A 219 28.15 -19.50 -3.74
C ASN A 219 26.74 -19.12 -4.22
N ILE A 220 25.87 -18.74 -3.27
CA ILE A 220 24.46 -18.39 -3.49
C ILE A 220 24.30 -17.42 -4.67
N THR A 221 25.09 -16.35 -4.72
CA THR A 221 25.01 -15.33 -5.78
C THR A 221 25.26 -15.92 -7.17
N LYS A 222 26.28 -16.78 -7.31
CA LYS A 222 26.59 -17.49 -8.57
C LYS A 222 25.45 -18.41 -8.99
N SER A 223 24.92 -19.19 -8.05
CA SER A 223 23.83 -20.14 -8.29
C SER A 223 22.54 -19.43 -8.73
N LEU A 224 22.15 -18.38 -8.01
CA LEU A 224 20.99 -17.55 -8.33
C LEU A 224 21.16 -16.85 -9.69
N ALA A 225 22.34 -16.29 -9.96
CA ALA A 225 22.63 -15.64 -11.25
C ALA A 225 22.51 -16.64 -12.42
N LYS A 226 23.12 -17.82 -12.30
CA LYS A 226 23.06 -18.86 -13.34
C LYS A 226 21.63 -19.33 -13.59
N LYS A 227 20.86 -19.62 -12.53
CA LYS A 227 19.46 -20.05 -12.65
C LYS A 227 18.58 -18.97 -13.29
N HIS A 228 18.75 -17.72 -12.89
CA HIS A 228 18.03 -16.60 -13.48
C HIS A 228 18.39 -16.37 -14.96
N GLN A 229 19.68 -16.49 -15.32
CA GLN A 229 20.11 -16.43 -16.73
C GLN A 229 19.50 -17.56 -17.56
N MET A 230 19.50 -18.79 -17.06
CA MET A 230 18.86 -19.93 -17.75
C MET A 230 17.35 -19.73 -17.92
N ALA A 231 16.67 -19.21 -16.90
CA ALA A 231 15.24 -18.91 -16.99
C ALA A 231 14.93 -17.80 -18.02
N ILE A 232 15.78 -16.77 -18.11
CA ILE A 232 15.66 -15.74 -19.14
C ILE A 232 15.90 -16.32 -20.54
N ALA A 233 16.97 -17.11 -20.72
CA ALA A 233 17.28 -17.73 -22.00
C ALA A 233 16.13 -18.63 -22.49
N TYR A 234 15.62 -19.50 -21.60
CA TYR A 234 14.46 -20.33 -21.90
C TYR A 234 13.24 -19.48 -22.28
N ASN A 235 12.93 -18.44 -21.51
CA ASN A 235 11.82 -17.55 -21.81
C ASN A 235 11.99 -16.87 -23.17
N TRP A 236 13.20 -16.45 -23.55
CA TRP A 236 13.45 -15.84 -24.87
C TRP A 236 13.35 -16.84 -26.02
N GLU A 237 13.86 -18.06 -25.86
CA GLU A 237 13.79 -19.11 -26.88
C GLU A 237 12.36 -19.64 -27.09
N THR A 238 11.58 -19.67 -26.00
CA THR A 238 10.18 -20.13 -26.05
C THR A 238 9.18 -19.00 -26.24
N PHE A 239 9.63 -17.74 -26.25
CA PHE A 239 8.78 -16.60 -26.60
C PHE A 239 8.47 -16.68 -28.09
N THR A 240 7.39 -17.39 -28.43
CA THR A 240 6.71 -17.14 -29.68
C THR A 240 6.15 -15.72 -29.58
N VAL A 241 6.66 -14.81 -30.40
CA VAL A 241 5.95 -13.57 -30.70
C VAL A 241 4.62 -14.03 -31.28
N LYS A 242 3.58 -14.13 -30.45
CA LYS A 242 2.23 -14.10 -31.00
C LYS A 242 2.19 -12.80 -31.78
N HIS A 243 2.03 -12.89 -33.10
CA HIS A 243 1.71 -11.72 -33.89
C HIS A 243 0.59 -11.01 -33.14
N ASN A 244 0.91 -9.82 -32.64
CA ASN A 244 -0.04 -8.97 -31.99
C ASN A 244 -1.08 -8.57 -33.04
N GLU A 245 -2.16 -9.34 -33.15
CA GLU A 245 -3.42 -8.82 -33.69
C GLU A 245 -3.99 -7.86 -32.63
N PHE A 246 -3.38 -6.68 -32.52
CA PHE A 246 -3.97 -5.56 -31.80
C PHE A 246 -4.40 -4.52 -32.83
N GLY A 247 -5.71 -4.53 -33.10
CA GLY A 247 -6.46 -3.55 -33.87
C GLY A 247 -7.94 -3.91 -33.75
N PRO A 248 -8.88 -2.95 -33.81
CA PRO A 248 -10.29 -3.30 -33.78
C PRO A 248 -10.60 -4.12 -35.03
N ILE A 249 -11.02 -5.37 -34.82
CA ILE A 249 -11.61 -6.19 -35.87
C ILE A 249 -12.89 -5.44 -36.29
N LYS A 250 -12.97 -5.08 -37.58
CA LYS A 250 -14.16 -4.48 -38.19
C LYS A 250 -15.37 -5.38 -38.07
#